data_AF-A0A942WKA4-F1
#
_entry.id   AF-A0A942WKA4-F1
#
_cell.length_a   1.000
_cell.length_b   1.000
_cell.length_c   1.000
_cell.angle_alpha   90.00
_cell.angle_beta   90.00
_cell.angle_gamma   90.00
#
_symmetry.space_group_name_H-M   'P 1'
#
loop_
_entity.id
_entity.type
_entity.pdbx_description
1 polymer ?
#
loop_
_entity_poly.entity_id
_entity_poly.type
_entity_poly.pdbx_seq_one_letter_code
_entity_poly.pdbx_strand_id
1 'polypeptide(L)'
;MNQKKAYWFEQPYMPRMKNIAVAPLIQEDGRLSICVPGDDPSWSWIWNLTGKVILDGDDYFEFQCDDEVMHMRGGTYKFHALDIDTFRNETCQWISEGRQIAECCRTTEELHQWYLDHWTYNR
;
A
#
# COMPACT_ATOMS: atom_id res chain seq x y z
N MET A 1 -1.92 11.80 2.86
CA MET A 1 -1.24 10.81 2.01
C MET A 1 0.19 11.29 1.76
N ASN A 2 1.17 10.55 2.28
CA ASN A 2 2.58 10.92 2.19
C ASN A 2 3.32 9.91 1.30
N GLN A 3 3.86 10.39 0.18
CA GLN A 3 4.61 9.57 -0.78
C GLN A 3 5.86 8.90 -0.19
N LYS A 4 6.35 9.38 0.95
CA LYS A 4 7.51 8.84 1.64
C LYS A 4 7.16 7.73 2.64
N LYS A 5 5.89 7.34 2.75
CA LYS A 5 5.43 6.28 3.65
C LYS A 5 4.96 5.08 2.85
N ALA A 6 5.22 3.90 3.40
CA ALA A 6 4.54 2.68 3.02
C ALA A 6 3.29 2.53 3.90
N TYR A 7 2.24 1.95 3.33
CA TYR A 7 0.95 1.76 3.99
C TYR A 7 0.55 0.29 3.91
N TRP A 8 -0.20 -0.22 4.89
CA TRP A 8 -0.97 -1.44 4.70
C TRP A 8 -2.44 -1.08 4.47
N PHE A 9 -3.14 -1.94 3.72
CA PHE A 9 -4.55 -1.76 3.42
C PHE A 9 -5.25 -3.10 3.19
N GLU A 10 -6.57 -3.13 3.35
CA GLU A 10 -7.41 -4.26 2.95
C GLU A 10 -8.14 -3.97 1.64
N GLN A 11 -8.30 -4.99 0.80
CA GLN A 11 -9.16 -4.90 -0.38
C GLN A 11 -10.63 -4.95 0.05
N PRO A 12 -11.45 -3.93 -0.25
CA PRO A 12 -12.85 -3.87 0.24
C PRO A 12 -13.70 -5.07 -0.20
N TYR A 13 -13.38 -5.64 -1.36
CA TYR A 13 -14.09 -6.74 -1.99
C TYR A 13 -13.53 -8.12 -1.67
N MET A 14 -12.36 -8.18 -1.04
CA MET A 14 -11.77 -9.40 -0.50
C MET A 14 -11.42 -9.17 0.97
N PRO A 15 -12.42 -9.19 1.87
CA PRO A 15 -12.19 -8.94 3.29
C PRO A 15 -11.09 -9.85 3.84
N ARG A 16 -10.23 -9.33 4.72
CA ARG A 16 -9.03 -9.99 5.26
C ARG A 16 -7.86 -10.11 4.29
N MET A 17 -8.02 -9.74 3.02
CA MET A 17 -6.90 -9.69 2.09
C MET A 17 -6.13 -8.39 2.27
N LYS A 18 -5.13 -8.45 3.14
CA LYS A 18 -4.23 -7.33 3.43
C LYS A 18 -3.09 -7.26 2.42
N ASN A 19 -2.71 -6.05 2.04
CA ASN A 19 -1.62 -5.74 1.11
C ASN A 19 -0.82 -4.54 1.62
N ILE A 20 0.35 -4.31 1.02
CA ILE A 20 1.17 -3.12 1.24
C ILE A 20 1.08 -2.22 0.01
N ALA A 21 0.99 -0.91 0.23
CA ALA A 21 1.03 0.13 -0.77
C ALA A 21 2.26 1.02 -0.54
N VAL A 22 3.09 1.16 -1.57
CA VAL A 22 4.31 1.97 -1.56
C VAL A 22 4.16 3.13 -2.54
N ALA A 23 4.74 4.27 -2.19
CA ALA A 23 4.79 5.49 -3.01
C ALA A 23 3.42 5.93 -3.56
N PRO A 24 2.40 6.13 -2.71
CA PRO A 24 1.07 6.50 -3.17
C PRO A 24 1.05 7.90 -3.81
N LEU A 25 0.56 7.99 -5.05
CA LEU A 25 0.56 9.20 -5.86
C LEU A 25 -0.81 9.38 -6.54
N ILE A 26 -1.37 10.59 -6.49
CA ILE A 26 -2.47 10.97 -7.39
C ILE A 26 -1.87 11.38 -8.73
N GLN A 27 -2.22 10.67 -9.79
CA GLN A 27 -1.81 10.96 -11.16
C GLN A 27 -2.50 12.23 -11.68
N GLU A 28 -2.00 12.79 -12.78
CA GLU A 28 -2.60 13.98 -13.43
C GLU A 28 -4.06 13.76 -13.84
N ASP A 29 -4.43 12.50 -14.14
CA ASP A 29 -5.81 12.10 -14.47
C ASP A 29 -6.69 11.83 -13.24
N GLY A 30 -6.18 12.07 -12.03
CA GLY A 30 -6.90 11.92 -10.76
C GLY A 30 -6.90 10.51 -10.17
N ARG A 31 -6.31 9.51 -10.83
CA ARG A 31 -6.23 8.14 -10.27
C ARG A 31 -5.19 8.04 -9.17
N LEU A 32 -5.46 7.21 -8.17
CA LEU A 32 -4.48 6.83 -7.17
C LEU A 32 -3.61 5.69 -7.71
N SER A 33 -2.33 5.98 -7.91
CA SER A 33 -1.30 5.01 -8.26
C SER A 33 -0.55 4.58 -7.00
N ILE A 34 -0.46 3.27 -6.78
CA ILE A 34 0.32 2.65 -5.69
C ILE A 34 1.16 1.49 -6.23
N CYS A 35 2.34 1.27 -5.67
CA CYS A 35 3.07 0.04 -5.90
C CYS A 35 2.70 -0.99 -4.83
N VAL A 36 2.28 -2.19 -5.26
CA VAL A 36 1.97 -3.30 -4.35
C VAL A 36 3.08 -4.35 -4.43
N PRO A 37 3.88 -4.54 -3.35
CA PRO A 37 4.91 -5.58 -3.30
C PRO A 37 4.34 -7.01 -3.31
N GLY A 38 5.08 -7.97 -3.85
CA GLY A 38 4.75 -9.40 -3.78
C GLY A 38 5.49 -10.31 -4.77
N ASP A 39 5.46 -11.61 -4.51
CA ASP A 39 6.24 -12.62 -5.26
C ASP A 39 5.42 -13.44 -6.27
N ASP A 40 4.24 -13.99 -5.89
CA ASP A 40 3.26 -14.63 -6.80
C ASP A 40 2.01 -15.13 -6.01
N PRO A 41 0.79 -15.18 -6.61
CA PRO A 41 0.45 -14.85 -7.99
C PRO A 41 0.23 -13.35 -8.26
N SER A 42 0.81 -12.82 -9.36
CA SER A 42 0.43 -11.68 -10.23
C SER A 42 -0.13 -10.33 -9.71
N TRP A 43 -0.47 -10.14 -8.43
CA TRP A 43 -0.96 -8.84 -7.93
C TRP A 43 0.17 -7.86 -7.58
N SER A 44 1.42 -8.34 -7.61
CA SER A 44 2.62 -7.52 -7.47
C SER A 44 2.81 -6.64 -8.69
N TRP A 45 2.34 -5.40 -8.62
CA TRP A 45 2.51 -4.40 -9.68
C TRP A 45 2.07 -3.01 -9.21
N ILE A 46 2.12 -2.05 -10.14
CA ILE A 46 1.46 -0.76 -10.01
C ILE A 46 -0.05 -0.96 -10.14
N TRP A 47 -0.79 -0.57 -9.10
CA TRP A 47 -2.24 -0.49 -9.13
C TRP A 47 -2.67 0.94 -9.37
N ASN A 48 -3.61 1.14 -10.29
CA ASN A 48 -4.23 2.42 -10.57
C ASN A 48 -5.71 2.34 -10.17
N LEU A 49 -6.07 2.97 -9.06
CA LEU A 49 -7.42 3.03 -8.54
C LEU A 49 -8.10 4.32 -9.02
N THR A 50 -9.24 4.18 -9.69
CA THR A 50 -10.06 5.30 -10.12
C THR A 50 -11.04 5.67 -9.01
N GLY A 51 -11.10 6.95 -8.63
CA GLY A 51 -11.90 7.39 -7.50
C GLY A 51 -11.43 8.73 -6.96
N LYS A 52 -11.57 8.93 -5.65
CA LYS A 52 -11.14 10.15 -4.97
C LYS A 52 -10.67 9.89 -3.55
N VAL A 53 -9.70 10.67 -3.10
CA VAL A 53 -9.35 10.76 -1.68
C VAL A 53 -10.52 11.40 -0.94
N ILE A 54 -11.03 10.74 0.10
CA ILE A 54 -12.13 11.24 0.93
C ILE A 54 -11.66 11.64 2.34
N LEU A 55 -10.49 11.16 2.74
CA LEU A 55 -9.81 11.56 3.97
C LEU A 55 -8.32 11.55 3.73
N ASP A 56 -7.62 12.62 4.11
CA ASP A 56 -6.18 12.76 4.01
C ASP A 56 -5.60 13.16 5.36
N GLY A 57 -5.03 12.19 6.06
CA GLY A 57 -4.22 12.39 7.27
C GLY A 57 -2.75 12.04 7.04
N ASP A 58 -1.94 12.24 8.08
CA ASP A 58 -0.50 11.99 8.04
C ASP A 58 -0.17 10.49 8.01
N ASP A 59 -0.78 9.73 8.93
CA ASP A 59 -0.59 8.27 9.08
C ASP A 59 -1.78 7.44 8.57
N TYR A 60 -2.78 8.09 7.99
CA TYR A 60 -4.00 7.43 7.53
C TYR A 60 -4.63 8.19 6.38
N PHE A 61 -5.11 7.49 5.36
CA PHE A 61 -5.95 8.09 4.33
C PHE A 61 -6.98 7.10 3.79
N GLU A 62 -8.08 7.63 3.26
CA GLU A 62 -9.15 6.84 2.65
C GLU A 62 -9.34 7.24 1.19
N PHE A 63 -9.46 6.23 0.32
CA PHE A 63 -9.74 6.40 -1.10
C PHE A 63 -11.03 5.68 -1.46
N GLN A 64 -12.04 6.45 -1.89
CA GLN A 64 -13.29 5.88 -2.39
C GLN A 64 -13.12 5.61 -3.89
N CYS A 65 -13.14 4.33 -4.26
CA CYS A 65 -13.18 3.93 -5.65
C CYS A 65 -14.52 4.31 -6.30
N ASP A 66 -14.48 4.58 -7.59
CA ASP A 66 -15.65 4.62 -8.45
C ASP A 66 -16.10 3.18 -8.74
N ASP A 67 -17.23 2.78 -8.16
CA ASP A 67 -17.75 1.41 -8.28
C ASP A 67 -18.20 1.07 -9.71
N GLU A 68 -18.58 2.06 -10.52
CA GLU A 68 -18.96 1.83 -11.92
C GLU A 68 -17.74 1.48 -12.77
N VAL A 69 -16.59 2.10 -12.48
CA VAL A 69 -15.32 1.85 -13.19
C VAL A 69 -14.58 0.63 -12.64
N MET A 70 -14.55 0.48 -11.31
CA MET A 70 -13.76 -0.54 -10.63
C MET A 70 -14.53 -1.86 -10.44
N HIS A 71 -15.84 -1.86 -10.68
CA HIS A 71 -16.73 -3.02 -10.57
C HIS A 71 -16.59 -3.73 -9.21
N MET A 72 -16.33 -5.04 -9.21
CA MET A 72 -16.12 -5.81 -7.99
C MET A 72 -14.94 -5.30 -7.17
N ARG A 73 -14.03 -4.47 -7.73
CA ARG A 73 -12.90 -3.87 -7.00
C ARG A 73 -13.21 -2.50 -6.40
N GLY A 74 -14.47 -2.08 -6.46
CA GLY A 74 -14.96 -0.84 -5.87
C GLY A 74 -14.93 -0.84 -4.34
N GLY A 75 -15.48 0.22 -3.75
CA GLY A 75 -15.54 0.44 -2.31
C GLY A 75 -14.46 1.39 -1.78
N THR A 76 -14.46 1.53 -0.45
CA THR A 76 -13.55 2.44 0.27
C THR A 76 -12.29 1.70 0.72
N TYR A 77 -11.16 2.05 0.14
CA TYR A 77 -9.85 1.59 0.57
C TYR A 77 -9.36 2.44 1.74
N LYS A 78 -8.84 1.77 2.77
CA LYS A 78 -8.33 2.38 3.99
C LYS A 78 -6.86 2.06 4.13
N PHE A 79 -6.03 3.09 4.10
CA PHE A 79 -4.57 2.95 4.10
C PHE A 79 -4.01 3.47 5.42
N HIS A 80 -3.35 2.59 6.15
CA HIS A 80 -2.72 2.89 7.43
C HIS A 80 -1.21 2.88 7.26
N ALA A 81 -0.52 3.93 7.72
CA ALA A 81 0.94 3.97 7.66
C ALA A 81 1.51 2.76 8.39
N LEU A 82 2.47 2.11 7.74
CA LEU A 82 3.05 0.87 8.20
C LEU A 82 4.15 1.16 9.22
N ASP A 83 3.90 0.87 10.49
CA ASP A 83 4.93 0.90 11.52
C ASP A 83 5.69 -0.43 11.64
N ILE A 84 6.90 -0.38 12.21
CA ILE A 84 7.78 -1.55 12.31
C ILE A 84 7.22 -2.66 13.21
N ASP A 85 6.42 -2.33 14.22
CA ASP A 85 5.85 -3.33 15.13
C ASP A 85 4.69 -4.07 14.45
N THR A 86 3.79 -3.35 13.80
CA THR A 86 2.74 -3.92 12.94
C THR A 86 3.34 -4.75 11.82
N PHE A 87 4.42 -4.26 11.20
CA PHE A 87 5.15 -5.00 10.18
C PHE A 87 5.64 -6.36 10.70
N ARG A 88 6.38 -6.37 11.81
CA ARG A 88 6.93 -7.61 12.38
C ARG A 88 5.85 -8.58 12.85
N ASN A 89 4.78 -8.08 13.45
CA ASN A 89 3.74 -8.92 14.04
C ASN A 89 2.74 -9.45 13.02
N GLU A 90 2.45 -8.69 11.98
CA GLU A 90 1.40 -9.01 11.02
C GLU A 90 1.94 -9.13 9.59
N THR A 91 2.54 -8.07 9.08
CA THR A 91 2.68 -7.90 7.63
C THR A 91 3.91 -8.57 7.03
N CYS A 92 4.93 -8.88 7.84
CA CYS A 92 6.15 -9.54 7.39
C CYS A 92 5.92 -10.98 6.90
N GLN A 93 4.77 -11.56 7.22
CA GLN A 93 4.37 -12.89 6.77
C GLN A 93 3.67 -12.87 5.41
N TRP A 94 3.26 -11.69 4.93
CA TRP A 94 2.49 -11.54 3.68
C TRP A 94 3.38 -11.43 2.44
N ILE A 95 4.67 -11.19 2.61
CA ILE A 95 5.65 -10.97 1.54
C ILE A 95 6.84 -11.91 1.79
N SER A 96 7.39 -12.56 0.77
CA SER A 96 8.42 -13.59 0.99
C SER A 96 9.71 -13.00 1.58
N GLU A 97 10.04 -11.76 1.21
CA GLU A 97 11.17 -11.00 1.76
C GLU A 97 10.92 -10.48 3.18
N GLY A 98 9.70 -10.63 3.72
CA GLY A 98 9.29 -9.94 4.92
C GLY A 98 10.13 -10.26 6.17
N ARG A 99 10.68 -11.49 6.28
CA ARG A 99 11.64 -11.82 7.35
C ARG A 99 12.94 -11.05 7.22
N GLN A 100 13.49 -10.95 6.01
CA GLN A 100 14.73 -10.20 5.77
C GLN A 100 14.52 -8.71 6.05
N ILE A 101 13.40 -8.15 5.62
CA ILE A 101 13.03 -6.76 5.91
C ILE A 101 12.95 -6.54 7.43
N ALA A 102 12.32 -7.47 8.17
CA ALA A 102 12.14 -7.39 9.62
C ALA A 102 13.46 -7.43 10.40
N GLU A 103 14.47 -8.14 9.86
CA GLU A 103 15.82 -8.22 10.40
C GLU A 103 16.67 -6.99 10.05
N CYS A 104 16.52 -6.44 8.85
CA CYS A 104 17.28 -5.29 8.38
C CYS A 104 16.78 -3.96 8.95
N CYS A 105 15.46 -3.76 9.05
CA CYS A 105 14.86 -2.50 9.49
C CYS A 105 14.66 -2.50 11.01
N ARG A 106 15.22 -1.51 11.71
CA ARG A 106 15.10 -1.33 13.16
C ARG A 106 14.02 -0.32 13.53
N THR A 107 13.82 0.72 12.72
CA THR A 107 12.81 1.77 12.94
C THR A 107 11.74 1.79 11.83
N THR A 108 10.62 2.48 12.10
CA THR A 108 9.56 2.71 11.12
C THR A 108 10.06 3.52 9.92
N GLU A 109 10.94 4.50 10.15
CA GLU A 109 11.55 5.32 9.08
C GLU A 109 12.44 4.47 8.18
N GLU A 110 13.26 3.58 8.75
CA GLU A 110 14.07 2.64 7.99
C GLU A 110 13.21 1.69 7.16
N LEU A 111 12.08 1.22 7.70
CA LEU A 111 11.13 0.38 6.97
C LEU A 111 10.52 1.10 5.77
N HIS A 112 10.06 2.35 5.97
CA HIS A 112 9.54 3.16 4.89
C HIS A 112 10.60 3.41 3.80
N GLN A 113 11.82 3.76 4.20
CA GLN A 113 12.92 3.98 3.26
C GLN A 113 13.28 2.69 2.50
N TRP A 114 13.31 1.55 3.18
CA TRP A 114 13.57 0.25 2.55
C TRP A 114 12.54 -0.04 1.45
N TYR A 115 11.25 0.12 1.72
CA TYR A 115 10.22 -0.06 0.69
C TYR A 115 10.37 0.91 -0.48
N LEU A 116 10.72 2.17 -0.22
CA LEU A 116 10.95 3.14 -1.29
C LEU A 116 12.17 2.79 -2.15
N ASP A 117 13.23 2.25 -1.56
CA ASP A 117 14.45 1.91 -2.29
C ASP A 117 14.31 0.62 -3.12
N HIS A 118 13.43 -0.30 -2.70
CA HIS A 118 13.32 -1.64 -3.30
C HIS A 118 12.03 -1.86 -4.10
N TRP A 119 10.96 -1.12 -3.78
CA TRP A 119 9.61 -1.33 -4.33
C TRP A 119 9.02 -0.06 -4.95
N THR A 120 9.85 0.75 -5.60
CA THR A 120 9.38 1.74 -6.57
C THR A 120 9.68 1.22 -7.97
N TYR A 121 8.69 0.61 -8.63
CA TYR A 121 8.78 0.34 -10.06
C TYR A 121 8.75 1.69 -10.82
N ASN A 122 9.93 2.28 -10.98
CA ASN A 122 10.28 3.45 -11.78
C ASN A 122 9.59 4.79 -11.42
N ARG A 123 10.39 5.70 -10.86
CA ARG A 123 10.36 7.11 -11.28
C ARG A 123 10.76 7.25 -12.74
#